data_AF-A0A2W7I4N9-F1
#
_entry.id   AF-A0A2W7I4N9-F1
#
_cell.length_a   1.000
_cell.length_b   1.000
_cell.length_c   1.000
_cell.angle_alpha   90.00
_cell.angle_beta   90.00
_cell.angle_gamma   90.00
#
_symmetry.space_group_name_H-M   'P 1'
#
loop_
_entity.id
_entity.type
_entity.pdbx_description
1 polymer ?
#
loop_
_entity_poly.entity_id
_entity_poly.type
_entity_poly.pdbx_seq_one_letter_code
_entity_poly.pdbx_strand_id
1 'polypeptide(L)'
;MTSLSITQWQPLHLWLDEIGPFQQGVEHFELFGLDQSGSRAPANMYMLLAPNGKGKTTALNSIFGLFGLINETPIGRFTDPLETGRAQLDIRATWSIDGVERTVLLSLWTGTETPIRSWTKDQITEDAEAEVWARLGLGRNPTGTFPLDGSNDLGAILLRAIQLGWNEQPTALGGVSQDLPTVLLFPADRTIVAPTDERVVRRPQNFGYQPAQRFGSDGADWGNSIDNLLIWLEWIDDGRIEELIEFLNLNLFRDEKAKSIRRPIRRELLTFIETSTGSHPLSGLSQGERALLQFYVRTISHMTRNTIILIDELENHLHPRWMQRMVAALKTMVRQPGRHVTTIFTTHNMELMGTFRHDWPEDGLSKGGYMIEHEMN
;
A
#
# COMPACT_ATOMS: atom_id res chain seq x y z
N MET A 1 29.61 -4.93 0.72
CA MET A 1 28.15 -5.08 0.92
C MET A 1 27.52 -4.71 -0.40
N THR A 2 26.64 -5.54 -0.94
CA THR A 2 25.95 -5.25 -2.21
C THR A 2 24.95 -4.13 -1.98
N SER A 3 25.11 -3.00 -2.66
CA SER A 3 24.14 -1.90 -2.59
C SER A 3 23.05 -2.13 -3.63
N LEU A 4 21.80 -2.23 -3.17
CA LEU A 4 20.61 -2.34 -4.03
C LEU A 4 19.82 -1.03 -3.94
N SER A 5 19.51 -0.43 -5.08
CA SER A 5 18.47 0.61 -5.20
C SER A 5 17.43 0.21 -6.25
N ILE A 6 16.21 0.73 -6.10
CA ILE A 6 15.07 0.38 -6.94
C ILE A 6 14.45 1.66 -7.51
N THR A 7 14.36 1.74 -8.83
CA THR A 7 13.94 2.95 -9.58
C THR A 7 12.72 2.73 -10.46
N GLN A 8 12.13 1.53 -10.43
CA GLN A 8 10.80 1.24 -10.96
C GLN A 8 10.18 0.10 -10.14
N TRP A 9 8.86 0.15 -9.94
CA TRP A 9 8.12 -0.86 -9.19
C TRP A 9 6.69 -0.98 -9.70
N GLN A 10 6.41 -2.03 -10.47
CA GLN A 10 5.15 -2.18 -11.21
C GLN A 10 4.61 -3.61 -11.09
N PRO A 11 3.56 -3.84 -10.29
CA PRO A 11 2.88 -5.12 -10.25
C PRO A 11 2.32 -5.50 -11.62
N LEU A 12 2.49 -6.75 -12.03
CA LEU A 12 2.03 -7.28 -13.32
C LEU A 12 0.93 -8.32 -13.16
N HIS A 13 1.16 -9.32 -12.30
CA HIS A 13 0.26 -10.46 -12.16
C HIS A 13 0.12 -10.90 -10.71
N LEU A 14 -1.10 -11.22 -10.29
CA LEU A 14 -1.38 -11.93 -9.05
C LEU A 14 -1.97 -13.30 -9.39
N TRP A 15 -1.42 -14.35 -8.82
CA TRP A 15 -1.88 -15.73 -8.94
C TRP A 15 -2.29 -16.23 -7.57
N LEU A 16 -3.51 -16.76 -7.44
CA LEU A 16 -4.04 -17.31 -6.20
C LEU A 16 -4.57 -18.70 -6.46
N ASP A 17 -4.24 -19.66 -5.61
CA ASP A 17 -4.68 -21.05 -5.76
C ASP A 17 -5.01 -21.63 -4.38
N GLU A 18 -6.20 -22.20 -4.22
CA GLU A 18 -6.74 -22.71 -2.94
C GLU A 18 -6.81 -21.65 -1.83
N ILE A 19 -7.11 -20.41 -2.19
CA ILE A 19 -7.11 -19.26 -1.27
C ILE A 19 -8.50 -18.63 -1.19
N GLY A 20 -9.10 -18.61 0.01
CA GLY A 20 -10.38 -17.92 0.24
C GLY A 20 -11.50 -18.50 -0.66
N PRO A 21 -12.20 -17.72 -1.50
CA PRO A 21 -13.18 -18.27 -2.43
C PRO A 21 -12.56 -18.93 -3.67
N PHE A 22 -11.26 -18.76 -3.92
CA PHE A 22 -10.54 -19.33 -5.07
C PHE A 22 -10.10 -20.76 -4.77
N GLN A 23 -11.06 -21.67 -4.58
CA GLN A 23 -10.82 -23.06 -4.19
C GLN A 23 -10.68 -24.03 -5.37
N GLN A 24 -11.00 -23.59 -6.59
CA GLN A 24 -11.02 -24.43 -7.78
C GLN A 24 -10.06 -23.87 -8.84
N GLY A 25 -8.81 -24.34 -8.81
CA GLY A 25 -7.78 -23.92 -9.74
C GLY A 25 -7.17 -22.55 -9.43
N VAL A 26 -6.28 -22.13 -10.31
CA VAL A 26 -5.53 -20.88 -10.16
C VAL A 26 -6.35 -19.70 -10.68
N GLU A 27 -6.72 -18.80 -9.78
CA GLU A 27 -7.26 -17.48 -10.14
C GLU A 27 -6.10 -16.55 -10.52
N HIS A 28 -6.27 -15.80 -11.61
CA HIS A 28 -5.24 -14.93 -12.17
C HIS A 28 -5.78 -13.51 -12.39
N PHE A 29 -5.07 -12.53 -11.84
CA PHE A 29 -5.36 -11.11 -12.04
C PHE A 29 -4.23 -10.47 -12.85
N GLU A 30 -4.57 -9.94 -14.02
CA GLU A 30 -3.67 -9.11 -14.83
C GLU A 30 -3.75 -7.66 -14.39
N LEU A 31 -2.71 -7.15 -13.74
CA LEU A 31 -2.63 -5.79 -13.21
C LEU A 31 -2.21 -4.79 -14.30
N PHE A 32 -2.81 -4.91 -15.49
CA PHE A 32 -2.59 -4.05 -16.64
C PHE A 32 -3.77 -3.11 -16.86
N GLY A 33 -3.51 -2.02 -17.56
CA GLY A 33 -4.48 -0.99 -17.87
C GLY A 33 -4.16 -0.30 -19.19
N LEU A 34 -4.89 0.78 -19.46
CA LEU A 34 -4.64 1.67 -20.57
C LEU A 34 -3.91 2.92 -20.06
N ASP A 35 -2.80 3.26 -20.72
CA ASP A 35 -2.09 4.50 -20.49
C ASP A 35 -2.72 5.70 -21.23
N GLN A 36 -2.07 6.85 -21.14
CA GLN A 36 -2.49 8.08 -21.81
C GLN A 36 -2.52 8.01 -23.36
N SER A 37 -1.80 7.07 -23.97
CA SER A 37 -1.86 6.80 -25.40
C SER A 37 -2.91 5.75 -25.78
N GLY A 38 -3.59 5.16 -24.79
CA GLY A 38 -4.49 4.04 -24.99
C GLY A 38 -3.76 2.72 -25.25
N SER A 39 -2.46 2.66 -24.95
CA SER A 39 -1.66 1.45 -25.05
C SER A 39 -1.74 0.64 -23.75
N ARG A 40 -1.63 -0.68 -23.87
CA ARG A 40 -1.59 -1.58 -22.71
C ARG A 40 -0.29 -1.35 -21.95
N ALA A 41 -0.40 -1.06 -20.67
CA ALA A 41 0.75 -0.86 -19.78
C ALA A 41 0.43 -1.38 -18.36
N PRO A 42 1.43 -1.70 -17.53
CA PRO A 42 1.17 -2.01 -16.12
C PRO A 42 0.38 -0.88 -15.46
N ALA A 43 -0.66 -1.23 -14.72
CA ALA A 43 -1.54 -0.25 -14.10
C ALA A 43 -0.87 0.35 -12.85
N ASN A 44 -0.87 1.68 -12.76
CA ASN A 44 -0.54 2.37 -11.51
C ASN A 44 -1.81 2.71 -10.69
N MET A 45 -2.98 2.53 -11.28
CA MET A 45 -4.25 2.60 -10.58
C MET A 45 -5.17 1.47 -11.06
N TYR A 46 -5.55 0.57 -10.16
CA TYR A 46 -6.27 -0.65 -10.50
C TYR A 46 -7.50 -0.84 -9.61
N MET A 47 -8.63 -1.18 -10.21
CA MET A 47 -9.90 -1.37 -9.52
C MET A 47 -10.39 -2.81 -9.60
N LEU A 48 -10.66 -3.41 -8.45
CA LEU A 48 -11.32 -4.69 -8.32
C LEU A 48 -12.80 -4.48 -8.02
N LEU A 49 -13.66 -4.82 -8.98
CA LEU A 49 -15.11 -4.69 -8.86
C LEU A 49 -15.74 -6.08 -8.73
N ALA A 50 -16.50 -6.31 -7.66
CA ALA A 50 -17.27 -7.54 -7.50
C ALA A 50 -18.33 -7.39 -6.41
N PRO A 51 -19.37 -8.24 -6.39
CA PRO A 51 -20.24 -8.41 -5.22
C PRO A 51 -19.47 -8.82 -3.94
N ASN A 52 -20.15 -8.75 -2.80
CA ASN A 52 -19.56 -9.18 -1.52
C ASN A 52 -19.31 -10.70 -1.49
N GLY A 53 -18.23 -11.10 -0.82
CA GLY A 53 -17.83 -12.50 -0.72
C GLY A 53 -17.14 -13.10 -1.97
N LYS A 54 -16.94 -12.33 -3.04
CA LYS A 54 -16.33 -12.81 -4.30
C LYS A 54 -14.80 -12.72 -4.35
N GLY A 55 -14.12 -12.51 -3.21
CA GLY A 55 -12.66 -12.59 -3.14
C GLY A 55 -11.88 -11.29 -3.32
N LYS A 56 -12.55 -10.13 -3.38
CA LYS A 56 -11.90 -8.79 -3.41
C LYS A 56 -10.88 -8.60 -2.28
N THR A 57 -11.36 -8.71 -1.04
CA THR A 57 -10.54 -8.63 0.17
C THR A 57 -9.46 -9.73 0.20
N THR A 58 -9.77 -10.91 -0.33
CA THR A 58 -8.84 -12.04 -0.45
C THR A 58 -7.65 -11.68 -1.33
N ALA A 59 -7.88 -11.08 -2.51
CA ALA A 59 -6.82 -10.65 -3.41
C ALA A 59 -5.90 -9.58 -2.77
N LEU A 60 -6.48 -8.54 -2.15
CA LEU A 60 -5.70 -7.52 -1.45
C LEU A 60 -4.89 -8.12 -0.28
N ASN A 61 -5.51 -8.95 0.55
CA ASN A 61 -4.84 -9.58 1.69
C ASN A 61 -3.74 -10.56 1.26
N SER A 62 -3.84 -11.15 0.07
CA SER A 62 -2.78 -12.00 -0.48
C SER A 62 -1.57 -11.16 -0.91
N ILE A 63 -1.78 -10.03 -1.62
CA ILE A 63 -0.67 -9.10 -1.92
C ILE A 63 -0.01 -8.63 -0.62
N PHE A 64 -0.81 -8.16 0.35
CA PHE A 64 -0.31 -7.74 1.65
C PHE A 64 0.44 -8.86 2.38
N GLY A 65 -0.10 -10.08 2.39
CA GLY A 65 0.49 -11.23 3.08
C GLY A 65 1.84 -11.63 2.50
N LEU A 66 2.05 -11.55 1.19
CA LEU A 66 3.32 -11.87 0.55
C LEU A 66 4.45 -10.96 1.06
N PHE A 67 4.21 -9.65 1.15
CA PHE A 67 5.17 -8.71 1.74
C PHE A 67 5.24 -8.83 3.26
N GLY A 68 4.13 -9.17 3.91
CA GLY A 68 4.06 -9.40 5.35
C GLY A 68 4.95 -10.55 5.83
N LEU A 69 5.26 -11.53 4.99
CA LEU A 69 6.26 -12.57 5.28
C LEU A 69 7.71 -12.03 5.34
N ILE A 70 7.96 -10.85 4.77
CA ILE A 70 9.27 -10.16 4.76
C ILE A 70 9.39 -9.16 5.91
N ASN A 71 8.36 -8.93 6.71
CA ASN A 71 8.46 -8.06 7.88
C ASN A 71 9.42 -8.65 8.93
N GLU A 72 10.00 -7.80 9.79
CA GLU A 72 10.83 -8.24 10.92
C GLU A 72 10.07 -9.24 11.81
N THR A 73 8.82 -8.91 12.12
CA THR A 73 7.84 -9.85 12.66
C THR A 73 6.84 -10.14 11.54
N PRO A 74 6.80 -11.37 11.01
CA PRO A 74 5.88 -11.72 9.94
C PRO A 74 4.42 -11.42 10.29
N ILE A 75 3.69 -10.82 9.36
CA ILE A 75 2.26 -10.49 9.50
C ILE A 75 1.45 -10.88 8.26
N GLY A 76 0.13 -10.83 8.38
CA GLY A 76 -0.79 -11.12 7.28
C GLY A 76 -1.16 -12.59 7.18
N ARG A 77 -1.97 -12.94 6.18
CA ARG A 77 -2.67 -14.22 6.15
C ARG A 77 -1.77 -15.46 6.10
N PHE A 78 -0.66 -15.40 5.38
CA PHE A 78 0.26 -16.54 5.21
C PHE A 78 1.11 -16.81 6.44
N THR A 79 0.90 -16.03 7.51
CA THR A 79 1.43 -16.35 8.81
C THR A 79 0.54 -17.38 9.51
N ASP A 80 -0.76 -17.48 9.21
CA ASP A 80 -1.61 -18.48 9.84
C ASP A 80 -1.17 -19.90 9.43
N PRO A 81 -0.79 -20.79 10.37
CA PRO A 81 -0.42 -22.17 10.06
C PRO A 81 -1.53 -22.99 9.41
N LEU A 82 -2.79 -22.53 9.51
CA LEU A 82 -3.94 -23.16 8.87
C LEU A 82 -4.15 -22.72 7.42
N GLU A 83 -3.47 -21.67 6.97
CA GLU A 83 -3.52 -21.23 5.56
C GLU A 83 -2.67 -22.18 4.70
N THR A 84 -3.33 -22.99 3.88
CA THR A 84 -2.67 -23.97 2.99
C THR A 84 -2.59 -23.51 1.54
N GLY A 85 -3.21 -22.37 1.21
CA GLY A 85 -3.26 -21.87 -0.16
C GLY A 85 -1.94 -21.29 -0.66
N ARG A 86 -1.85 -21.13 -1.97
CA ARG A 86 -0.64 -20.70 -2.69
C ARG A 86 -0.88 -19.34 -3.33
N ALA A 87 0.07 -18.43 -3.17
CA ALA A 87 0.02 -17.12 -3.83
C ALA A 87 1.35 -16.76 -4.48
N GLN A 88 1.27 -16.08 -5.62
CA GLN A 88 2.41 -15.48 -6.29
C GLN A 88 2.05 -14.09 -6.81
N LEU A 89 2.95 -13.12 -6.60
CA LEU A 89 2.89 -11.79 -7.19
C LEU A 89 4.12 -11.58 -8.06
N ASP A 90 3.89 -11.20 -9.31
CA ASP A 90 4.92 -10.85 -10.27
C ASP A 90 5.02 -9.33 -10.42
N ILE A 91 6.23 -8.80 -10.33
CA ILE A 91 6.50 -7.36 -10.31
C ILE A 91 7.64 -7.06 -11.29
N ARG A 92 7.43 -6.11 -12.20
CA ARG A 92 8.53 -5.51 -12.96
C ARG A 92 9.20 -4.43 -12.14
N ALA A 93 10.52 -4.51 -12.02
CA ALA A 93 11.29 -3.52 -11.30
C ALA A 93 12.64 -3.25 -11.98
N THR A 94 13.17 -2.05 -11.82
CA THR A 94 14.54 -1.73 -12.24
C THR A 94 15.41 -1.69 -10.99
N TRP A 95 16.41 -2.56 -10.95
CA TRP A 95 17.34 -2.70 -9.84
C TRP A 95 18.71 -2.17 -10.26
N SER A 96 19.30 -1.30 -9.44
CA SER A 96 20.72 -0.98 -9.53
C SER A 96 21.45 -1.77 -8.45
N ILE A 97 22.24 -2.76 -8.87
CA ILE A 97 23.07 -3.58 -7.99
C ILE A 97 24.51 -3.16 -8.20
N ASP A 98 25.12 -2.59 -7.16
CA ASP A 98 26.49 -2.07 -7.19
C ASP A 98 26.74 -1.13 -8.39
N GLY A 99 25.73 -0.30 -8.72
CA GLY A 99 25.76 0.67 -9.82
C GLY A 99 25.40 0.11 -11.19
N VAL A 100 25.15 -1.19 -11.32
CA VAL A 100 24.71 -1.81 -12.57
C VAL A 100 23.19 -1.93 -12.58
N GLU A 101 22.54 -1.17 -13.46
CA GLU A 101 21.09 -1.22 -13.65
C GLU A 101 20.67 -2.44 -14.49
N ARG A 102 19.57 -3.08 -14.09
CA ARG A 102 18.91 -4.16 -14.81
C ARG A 102 17.41 -4.10 -14.58
N THR A 103 16.62 -4.36 -15.61
CA THR A 103 15.18 -4.59 -15.44
C THR A 103 14.92 -6.05 -15.10
N VAL A 104 14.26 -6.29 -13.97
CA VAL A 104 13.98 -7.62 -13.44
C VAL A 104 12.47 -7.87 -13.41
N LEU A 105 12.09 -9.12 -13.69
CA LEU A 105 10.83 -9.67 -13.26
C LEU A 105 11.05 -10.32 -11.89
N LEU A 106 10.48 -9.77 -10.83
CA LEU A 106 10.47 -10.38 -9.51
C LEU A 106 9.20 -11.22 -9.35
N SER A 107 9.36 -12.52 -9.10
CA SER A 107 8.28 -13.37 -8.58
C SER A 107 8.46 -13.55 -7.08
N LEU A 108 7.47 -13.08 -6.30
CA LEU A 108 7.37 -13.28 -4.86
C LEU A 108 6.23 -14.27 -4.58
N TRP A 109 6.50 -15.40 -3.92
CA TRP A 109 5.48 -16.44 -3.68
C TRP A 109 5.60 -17.15 -2.33
N THR A 110 4.55 -17.90 -1.99
CA THR A 110 4.47 -18.77 -0.80
C THR A 110 3.55 -19.97 -1.04
N GLY A 111 3.55 -20.93 -0.12
CA GLY A 111 2.71 -22.14 -0.15
C GLY A 111 3.24 -23.31 -0.98
N THR A 112 4.33 -23.15 -1.73
CA THR A 112 4.94 -24.21 -2.55
C THR A 112 6.42 -23.91 -2.81
N GLU A 113 7.25 -24.94 -2.95
CA GLU A 113 8.71 -24.80 -3.15
C GLU A 113 9.06 -24.03 -4.43
N THR A 114 8.21 -24.12 -5.46
CA THR A 114 8.41 -23.44 -6.75
C THR A 114 7.27 -22.46 -7.05
N PRO A 115 7.51 -21.40 -7.83
CA PRO A 115 6.47 -20.47 -8.25
C PRO A 115 5.26 -21.19 -8.87
N ILE A 116 4.04 -20.69 -8.60
CA ILE A 116 2.80 -21.14 -9.25
C ILE A 116 2.92 -21.00 -10.76
N ARG A 117 3.42 -19.84 -11.20
CA ARG A 117 3.71 -19.53 -12.60
C ARG A 117 5.21 -19.45 -12.81
N SER A 118 5.71 -20.32 -13.68
CA SER A 118 7.09 -20.24 -14.19
C SER A 118 7.16 -19.43 -15.48
N TRP A 119 8.25 -18.69 -15.65
CA TRP A 119 8.48 -17.79 -16.77
C TRP A 119 9.63 -18.28 -17.65
N THR A 120 9.40 -18.38 -18.97
CA THR A 120 10.48 -18.65 -19.94
C THR A 120 11.23 -17.37 -20.26
N LYS A 121 12.44 -17.49 -20.83
CA LYS A 121 13.25 -16.33 -21.23
C LYS A 121 12.51 -15.40 -22.20
N ASP A 122 11.80 -15.98 -23.16
CA ASP A 122 11.04 -15.22 -24.15
C ASP A 122 9.89 -14.46 -23.48
N GLN A 123 9.14 -15.10 -22.58
CA GLN A 123 8.06 -14.44 -21.82
C GLN A 123 8.57 -13.34 -20.88
N ILE A 124 9.74 -13.51 -20.27
CA ILE A 124 10.38 -12.46 -19.46
C ILE A 124 10.67 -11.23 -20.33
N THR A 125 11.12 -11.45 -21.57
CA THR A 125 11.51 -10.37 -22.49
C THR A 125 10.30 -9.73 -23.16
N GLU A 126 9.33 -10.53 -23.60
CA GLU A 126 8.20 -10.09 -24.44
C GLU A 126 6.99 -9.67 -23.60
N ASP A 127 6.63 -10.44 -22.56
CA ASP A 127 5.42 -10.19 -21.77
C ASP A 127 5.71 -9.24 -20.59
N ALA A 128 6.82 -9.48 -19.89
CA ALA A 128 7.22 -8.69 -18.73
C ALA A 128 8.16 -7.52 -19.07
N GLU A 129 8.66 -7.44 -20.31
CA GLU A 129 9.64 -6.43 -20.75
C GLU A 129 10.83 -6.30 -19.77
N ALA A 130 11.34 -7.44 -19.31
CA ALA A 130 12.43 -7.55 -18.35
C ALA A 130 13.60 -8.35 -18.93
N GLU A 131 14.77 -8.22 -18.31
CA GLU A 131 16.01 -8.87 -18.78
C GLU A 131 16.28 -10.18 -18.04
N VAL A 132 15.86 -10.27 -16.78
CA VAL A 132 16.19 -11.38 -15.89
C VAL A 132 15.07 -11.66 -14.89
N TRP A 133 14.98 -12.91 -14.46
CA TRP A 133 14.01 -13.37 -13.48
C TRP A 133 14.61 -13.47 -12.07
N ALA A 134 14.19 -12.58 -11.18
CA ALA A 134 14.44 -12.65 -9.76
C ALA A 134 13.35 -13.48 -9.07
N ARG A 135 13.73 -14.43 -8.22
CA ARG A 135 12.80 -15.39 -7.61
C ARG A 135 12.99 -15.41 -6.11
N LEU A 136 11.94 -15.07 -5.37
CA LEU A 136 11.90 -15.12 -3.92
C LEU A 136 10.65 -15.86 -3.44
N GLY A 137 10.81 -17.13 -3.08
CA GLY A 137 9.78 -17.90 -2.39
C GLY A 137 10.00 -17.84 -0.90
N LEU A 138 8.94 -17.70 -0.10
CA LEU A 138 9.06 -17.62 1.36
C LEU A 138 8.15 -18.64 2.04
N GLY A 139 8.79 -19.53 2.80
CA GLY A 139 8.15 -20.44 3.72
C GLY A 139 8.12 -19.87 5.13
N ARG A 140 7.30 -20.46 6.00
CA ARG A 140 7.25 -20.15 7.42
C ARG A 140 7.48 -21.41 8.25
N ASN A 141 8.21 -21.25 9.35
CA ASN A 141 8.28 -22.22 10.43
C ASN A 141 8.08 -21.50 11.78
N PRO A 142 8.08 -22.21 12.92
CA PRO A 142 7.94 -21.59 14.24
C PRO A 142 9.04 -20.57 14.59
N THR A 143 10.19 -20.63 13.93
CA THR A 143 11.34 -19.73 14.19
C THR A 143 11.38 -18.48 13.30
N GLY A 144 10.53 -18.39 12.27
CA GLY A 144 10.47 -17.24 11.37
C GLY A 144 10.14 -17.62 9.93
N THR A 145 10.52 -16.75 8.99
CA THR A 145 10.42 -17.01 7.56
C THR A 145 11.76 -17.42 6.96
N PHE A 146 11.73 -18.25 5.92
CA PHE A 146 12.91 -18.76 5.24
C PHE A 146 12.70 -18.82 3.73
N PRO A 147 13.75 -18.62 2.90
CA PRO A 147 13.65 -18.79 1.46
C PRO A 147 13.31 -20.23 1.07
N LEU A 148 12.41 -20.41 0.11
CA LEU A 148 12.05 -21.71 -0.47
C LEU A 148 13.03 -22.11 -1.58
N ASP A 149 13.07 -23.40 -1.93
CA ASP A 149 14.06 -23.98 -2.86
C ASP A 149 14.05 -23.32 -4.25
N GLY A 150 12.90 -22.88 -4.74
CA GLY A 150 12.78 -22.20 -6.03
C GLY A 150 13.37 -20.79 -6.08
N SER A 151 13.82 -20.25 -4.95
CA SER A 151 14.44 -18.91 -4.86
C SER A 151 15.81 -18.87 -5.56
N ASN A 152 16.28 -17.67 -5.91
CA ASN A 152 17.62 -17.47 -6.48
C ASN A 152 18.39 -16.31 -5.83
N ASP A 153 19.65 -16.15 -6.22
CA ASP A 153 20.55 -15.14 -5.65
C ASP A 153 20.00 -13.71 -5.77
N LEU A 154 19.31 -13.38 -6.88
CA LEU A 154 18.67 -12.07 -7.05
C LEU A 154 17.55 -11.86 -6.02
N GLY A 155 16.69 -12.85 -5.80
CA GLY A 155 15.68 -12.80 -4.73
C GLY A 155 16.30 -12.66 -3.33
N ALA A 156 17.40 -13.36 -3.08
CA ALA A 156 18.13 -13.28 -1.82
C ALA A 156 18.77 -11.89 -1.59
N ILE A 157 19.25 -11.22 -2.64
CA ILE A 157 19.76 -9.84 -2.57
C ILE A 157 18.65 -8.88 -2.11
N LEU A 158 17.45 -8.98 -2.71
CA LEU A 158 16.30 -8.16 -2.28
C LEU A 158 15.93 -8.44 -0.82
N LEU A 159 15.77 -9.71 -0.45
CA LEU A 159 15.41 -10.11 0.92
C LEU A 159 16.41 -9.51 1.93
N ARG A 160 17.71 -9.64 1.65
CA ARG A 160 18.75 -9.10 2.52
C ARG A 160 18.73 -7.58 2.61
N ALA A 161 18.49 -6.88 1.49
CA ALA A 161 18.38 -5.43 1.48
C ALA A 161 17.19 -4.95 2.35
N ILE A 162 16.04 -5.62 2.24
CA ILE A 162 14.86 -5.33 3.07
C ILE A 162 15.15 -5.58 4.56
N GLN A 163 15.78 -6.71 4.89
CA GLN A 163 16.14 -7.05 6.27
C GLN A 163 17.09 -6.04 6.90
N LEU A 164 18.05 -5.51 6.13
CA LEU A 164 18.96 -4.46 6.59
C LEU A 164 18.27 -3.11 6.81
N GLY A 165 17.19 -2.84 6.08
CA GLY A 165 16.41 -1.61 6.19
C GLY A 165 15.35 -1.62 7.30
N TRP A 166 15.04 -2.77 7.92
CA TRP A 166 13.99 -2.86 8.93
C TRP A 166 14.17 -1.81 10.04
N ASN A 167 13.07 -1.13 10.37
CA ASN A 167 12.97 -0.07 11.37
C ASN A 167 13.82 1.18 11.11
N GLU A 168 14.45 1.30 9.92
CA GLU A 168 15.10 2.53 9.48
C GLU A 168 14.08 3.67 9.50
N GLN A 169 14.46 4.78 10.12
CA GLN A 169 13.55 5.91 10.30
C GLN A 169 13.53 6.76 9.03
N PRO A 170 12.35 7.14 8.51
CA PRO A 170 12.29 8.03 7.37
C PRO A 170 12.85 9.40 7.76
N THR A 171 13.81 9.92 7.02
CA THR A 171 14.38 11.27 7.25
C THR A 171 13.59 12.37 6.54
N ALA A 172 12.66 11.99 5.67
CA ALA A 172 11.75 12.88 4.93
C ALA A 172 10.40 12.17 4.70
N LEU A 173 9.34 12.96 4.51
CA LEU A 173 8.00 12.46 4.22
C LEU A 173 7.84 12.04 2.75
N GLY A 174 6.76 11.30 2.47
CA GLY A 174 6.36 10.94 1.10
C GLY A 174 7.34 10.01 0.39
N GLY A 175 8.07 9.18 1.13
CA GLY A 175 8.96 8.16 0.56
C GLY A 175 10.21 8.68 -0.13
N VAL A 176 10.57 9.95 0.06
CA VAL A 176 11.77 10.54 -0.58
C VAL A 176 13.06 9.95 -0.01
N SER A 177 13.04 9.57 1.27
CA SER A 177 14.20 9.08 2.02
C SER A 177 14.43 7.56 1.95
N GLN A 178 13.52 6.81 1.32
CA GLN A 178 13.55 5.35 1.34
C GLN A 178 13.16 4.77 -0.02
N ASP A 179 13.99 3.86 -0.55
CA ASP A 179 13.79 3.28 -1.88
C ASP A 179 13.36 1.80 -1.84
N LEU A 180 13.36 1.16 -0.68
CA LEU A 180 12.94 -0.24 -0.56
C LEU A 180 11.41 -0.38 -0.73
N PRO A 181 10.90 -1.51 -1.21
CA PRO A 181 9.48 -1.64 -1.54
C PRO A 181 8.60 -1.74 -0.30
N THR A 182 7.40 -1.18 -0.35
CA THR A 182 6.42 -1.22 0.74
C THR A 182 5.00 -1.47 0.22
N VAL A 183 4.20 -2.19 1.00
CA VAL A 183 2.76 -2.34 0.82
C VAL A 183 2.01 -1.74 1.99
N LEU A 184 1.09 -0.83 1.71
CA LEU A 184 0.20 -0.23 2.71
C LEU A 184 -1.22 -0.75 2.50
N LEU A 185 -1.81 -1.38 3.52
CA LEU A 185 -3.18 -1.90 3.46
C LEU A 185 -4.14 -1.08 4.33
N PHE A 186 -5.17 -0.54 3.69
CA PHE A 186 -6.31 0.11 4.31
C PHE A 186 -7.52 -0.82 4.21
N PRO A 187 -7.84 -1.62 5.25
CA PRO A 187 -9.00 -2.53 5.24
C PRO A 187 -10.32 -1.74 5.22
N ALA A 188 -11.46 -2.42 5.04
CA ALA A 188 -12.77 -1.78 4.96
C ALA A 188 -13.16 -1.00 6.23
N ASP A 189 -12.78 -1.52 7.42
CA ASP A 189 -12.99 -0.82 8.70
C ASP A 189 -11.86 0.17 8.98
N ARG A 190 -12.22 1.46 9.01
CA ARG A 190 -11.30 2.62 9.07
C ARG A 190 -11.83 3.73 9.99
N THR A 191 -12.40 3.36 11.13
CA THR A 191 -12.91 4.37 12.07
C THR A 191 -11.77 5.06 12.81
N ILE A 192 -11.85 6.38 13.00
CA ILE A 192 -10.98 7.06 13.97
C ILE A 192 -11.78 7.24 15.25
N VAL A 193 -11.34 6.57 16.31
CA VAL A 193 -11.89 6.65 17.66
C VAL A 193 -10.91 7.38 18.58
N ALA A 194 -11.42 7.92 19.70
CA ALA A 194 -10.55 8.53 20.69
C ALA A 194 -9.77 7.42 21.45
N PRO A 195 -8.49 7.66 21.81
CA PRO A 195 -7.72 6.73 22.62
C PRO A 195 -8.35 6.46 23.98
N THR A 196 -8.37 5.18 24.36
CA THR A 196 -8.78 4.72 25.69
C THR A 196 -7.61 4.64 26.66
N ASP A 197 -6.39 4.51 26.14
CA ASP A 197 -5.16 4.37 26.91
C ASP A 197 -4.59 5.73 27.35
N GLU A 198 -3.63 5.67 28.29
CA GLU A 198 -2.87 6.84 28.72
C GLU A 198 -2.08 7.44 27.55
N ARG A 199 -2.27 8.75 27.34
CA ARG A 199 -1.54 9.51 26.32
C ARG A 199 -0.17 9.88 26.87
N VAL A 200 0.88 9.46 26.19
CA VAL A 200 2.27 9.75 26.55
C VAL A 200 3.09 9.99 25.29
N VAL A 201 4.10 10.86 25.31
CA VAL A 201 4.99 10.99 24.16
C VAL A 201 5.76 9.68 23.99
N ARG A 202 5.45 8.90 22.95
CA ARG A 202 6.13 7.66 22.62
C ARG A 202 6.23 7.46 21.12
N ARG A 203 7.30 6.79 20.69
CA ARG A 203 7.45 6.40 19.27
C ARG A 203 6.20 5.61 18.83
N PRO A 204 5.56 5.97 17.72
CA PRO A 204 4.45 5.19 17.19
C PRO A 204 4.92 3.77 16.85
N GLN A 205 4.10 2.76 17.13
CA GLN A 205 4.53 1.36 17.05
C GLN A 205 5.02 0.97 15.65
N ASN A 206 4.39 1.51 14.60
CA ASN A 206 4.74 1.25 13.21
C ASN A 206 5.61 2.35 12.58
N PHE A 207 6.31 3.15 13.38
CA PHE A 207 7.16 4.23 12.86
C PHE A 207 8.55 3.71 12.47
N GLY A 208 8.78 3.54 11.17
CA GLY A 208 10.02 3.00 10.59
C GLY A 208 9.71 2.15 9.36
N TYR A 209 10.74 1.80 8.59
CA TYR A 209 10.54 0.96 7.40
C TYR A 209 10.16 -0.47 7.79
N GLN A 210 9.03 -0.91 7.22
CA GLN A 210 8.58 -2.29 7.17
C GLN A 210 7.99 -2.55 5.78
N PRO A 211 8.21 -3.73 5.18
CA PRO A 211 7.74 -4.01 3.82
C PRO A 211 6.21 -4.12 3.72
N ALA A 212 5.50 -4.44 4.80
CA ALA A 212 4.04 -4.41 4.85
C ALA A 212 3.53 -3.69 6.11
N GLN A 213 2.58 -2.77 5.95
CA GLN A 213 1.93 -2.06 7.05
C GLN A 213 0.41 -1.97 6.86
N ARG A 214 -0.35 -2.19 7.93
CA ARG A 214 -1.82 -2.19 7.92
C ARG A 214 -2.37 -1.04 8.76
N PHE A 215 -3.33 -0.31 8.20
CA PHE A 215 -3.97 0.85 8.84
C PHE A 215 -5.50 0.68 8.86
N GLY A 216 -6.01 -0.10 9.83
CA GLY A 216 -7.44 -0.26 10.08
C GLY A 216 -8.00 0.84 10.99
N SER A 217 -8.94 0.51 11.86
CA SER A 217 -9.46 1.48 12.84
C SER A 217 -8.34 2.11 13.69
N ASP A 218 -8.29 3.44 13.68
CA ASP A 218 -7.29 4.29 14.31
C ASP A 218 -7.75 4.72 15.70
N GLY A 219 -6.80 4.81 16.62
CA GLY A 219 -6.97 5.61 17.82
C GLY A 219 -7.27 4.84 19.10
N ALA A 220 -7.83 3.62 19.07
CA ALA A 220 -8.12 2.87 20.31
C ALA A 220 -6.86 2.69 21.19
N ASP A 221 -5.76 2.28 20.55
CA ASP A 221 -4.41 2.28 21.14
C ASP A 221 -3.69 3.58 20.79
N TRP A 222 -3.25 4.31 21.81
CA TRP A 222 -2.50 5.55 21.65
C TRP A 222 -1.28 5.38 20.74
N GLY A 223 -0.55 4.27 20.83
CA GLY A 223 0.69 4.03 20.06
C GLY A 223 0.47 3.91 18.56
N ASN A 224 -0.76 3.56 18.18
CA ASN A 224 -1.22 3.46 16.81
C ASN A 224 -2.17 4.60 16.45
N SER A 225 -2.28 5.66 17.24
CA SER A 225 -3.13 6.81 16.92
C SER A 225 -2.44 7.82 16.01
N ILE A 226 -3.20 8.52 15.17
CA ILE A 226 -2.72 9.68 14.41
C ILE A 226 -2.22 10.79 15.35
N ASP A 227 -2.91 11.04 16.46
CA ASP A 227 -2.47 12.04 17.44
C ASP A 227 -1.06 11.73 17.96
N ASN A 228 -0.76 10.47 18.32
CA ASN A 228 0.59 10.10 18.74
C ASN A 228 1.63 10.30 17.62
N LEU A 229 1.29 9.99 16.38
CA LEU A 229 2.20 10.22 15.24
C LEU A 229 2.49 11.71 15.05
N LEU A 230 1.46 12.56 15.07
CA LEU A 230 1.64 14.00 14.92
C LEU A 230 2.42 14.59 16.10
N ILE A 231 2.13 14.17 17.33
CA ILE A 231 2.88 14.56 18.53
C ILE A 231 4.33 14.06 18.47
N TRP A 232 4.57 12.87 17.91
CA TRP A 232 5.92 12.34 17.76
C TRP A 232 6.74 13.14 16.75
N LEU A 233 6.17 13.46 15.57
CA LEU A 233 6.84 14.32 14.59
C LEU A 233 7.09 15.71 15.16
N GLU A 234 6.12 16.25 15.89
CA GLU A 234 6.25 17.49 16.65
C GLU A 234 7.38 17.43 17.68
N TRP A 235 7.54 16.29 18.37
CA TRP A 235 8.60 16.11 19.36
C TRP A 235 10.00 15.99 18.74
N ILE A 236 10.12 15.34 17.57
CA ILE A 236 11.39 15.26 16.83
C ILE A 236 11.81 16.66 16.32
N ASP A 237 10.84 17.48 15.90
CA ASP A 237 11.04 18.90 15.56
C ASP A 237 12.07 19.12 14.43
N ASP A 238 12.00 18.29 13.38
CA ASP A 238 12.90 18.34 12.21
C ASP A 238 12.22 18.86 10.93
N GLY A 239 11.11 19.58 11.05
CA GLY A 239 10.39 20.22 9.95
C GLY A 239 9.32 19.37 9.27
N ARG A 240 9.30 18.04 9.51
CA ARG A 240 8.31 17.14 8.88
C ARG A 240 6.89 17.40 9.35
N ILE A 241 6.68 17.85 10.59
CA ILE A 241 5.33 18.17 11.07
C ILE A 241 4.75 19.39 10.36
N GLU A 242 5.56 20.40 10.10
CA GLU A 242 5.17 21.58 9.33
C GLU A 242 4.79 21.21 7.89
N GLU A 243 5.64 20.42 7.21
CA GLU A 243 5.39 19.94 5.85
C GLU A 243 4.09 19.12 5.79
N LEU A 244 3.87 18.21 6.75
CA LEU A 244 2.67 17.39 6.80
C LEU A 244 1.42 18.24 7.01
N ILE A 245 1.44 19.21 7.93
CA ILE A 245 0.29 20.07 8.20
C ILE A 245 -0.04 20.94 6.99
N GLU A 246 0.96 21.51 6.32
CA GLU A 246 0.77 22.28 5.09
C GLU A 246 0.12 21.41 4.02
N PHE A 247 0.67 20.22 3.78
CA PHE A 247 0.11 19.25 2.85
C PHE A 247 -1.35 18.91 3.21
N LEU A 248 -1.65 18.60 4.47
CA LEU A 248 -2.99 18.22 4.90
C LEU A 248 -3.97 19.37 4.74
N ASN A 249 -3.60 20.60 5.09
CA ASN A 249 -4.47 21.76 4.95
C ASN A 249 -4.81 22.03 3.47
N LEU A 250 -3.83 21.92 2.58
CA LEU A 250 -4.02 22.09 1.13
C LEU A 250 -4.95 21.04 0.53
N ASN A 251 -4.88 19.79 1.00
CA ASN A 251 -5.58 18.66 0.39
C ASN A 251 -6.91 18.28 1.09
N LEU A 252 -6.97 18.36 2.41
CA LEU A 252 -8.14 18.01 3.24
C LEU A 252 -9.15 19.15 3.32
N PHE A 253 -8.73 20.41 3.36
CA PHE A 253 -9.61 21.57 3.53
C PHE A 253 -9.64 22.53 2.33
N ARG A 254 -9.29 22.04 1.14
CA ARG A 254 -9.25 22.81 -0.12
C ARG A 254 -10.47 23.71 -0.34
N ASP A 255 -11.67 23.20 -0.04
CA ASP A 255 -12.94 23.91 -0.26
C ASP A 255 -13.43 24.69 0.98
N GLU A 256 -12.77 24.53 2.13
CA GLU A 256 -13.22 25.00 3.44
C GLU A 256 -12.15 25.89 4.09
N LYS A 257 -11.97 27.11 3.57
CA LYS A 257 -10.92 28.06 4.00
C LYS A 257 -10.94 28.43 5.49
N ALA A 258 -12.08 28.26 6.16
CA ALA A 258 -12.22 28.51 7.58
C ALA A 258 -11.73 27.34 8.45
N LYS A 259 -11.34 26.21 7.85
CA LYS A 259 -10.84 25.03 8.54
C LYS A 259 -9.34 24.84 8.30
N SER A 260 -8.62 24.50 9.37
CA SER A 260 -7.21 24.12 9.28
C SER A 260 -6.78 23.24 10.46
N ILE A 261 -5.93 22.25 10.19
CA ILE A 261 -5.18 21.53 11.23
C ILE A 261 -4.15 22.49 11.81
N ARG A 262 -4.12 22.59 13.14
CA ARG A 262 -3.13 23.33 13.92
C ARG A 262 -1.95 22.43 14.26
N ARG A 263 -0.81 23.07 14.57
CA ARG A 263 0.36 22.38 15.13
C ARG A 263 -0.04 21.65 16.43
N PRO A 264 0.39 20.38 16.64
CA PRO A 264 0.04 19.62 17.84
C PRO A 264 0.51 20.31 19.12
N ILE A 265 -0.31 20.27 20.17
CA ILE A 265 0.03 20.88 21.46
C ILE A 265 0.69 19.82 22.35
N ARG A 266 2.01 19.85 22.47
CA ARG A 266 2.81 18.85 23.23
C ARG A 266 2.31 18.62 24.65
N ARG A 267 1.91 19.68 25.36
CA ARG A 267 1.40 19.59 26.75
C ARG A 267 0.05 18.87 26.85
N GLU A 268 -0.77 18.96 25.81
CA GLU A 268 -2.12 18.40 25.78
C GLU A 268 -2.18 17.05 25.07
N LEU A 269 -1.10 16.67 24.37
CA LEU A 269 -1.02 15.44 23.57
C LEU A 269 -2.20 15.32 22.61
N LEU A 270 -2.51 16.45 21.97
CA LEU A 270 -3.68 16.62 21.11
C LEU A 270 -3.36 17.51 19.92
N THR A 271 -3.98 17.16 18.80
CA THR A 271 -4.05 18.01 17.61
C THR A 271 -5.45 18.58 17.46
N PHE A 272 -5.53 19.87 17.16
CA PHE A 272 -6.80 20.59 17.00
C PHE A 272 -7.05 21.00 15.55
N ILE A 273 -8.32 21.00 15.18
CA ILE A 273 -8.86 21.61 13.98
C ILE A 273 -9.44 22.96 14.37
N GLU A 274 -8.93 24.03 13.75
CA GLU A 274 -9.54 25.35 13.82
C GLU A 274 -10.74 25.41 12.88
N THR A 275 -11.82 26.07 13.30
CA THR A 275 -13.00 26.35 12.48
C THR A 275 -13.46 27.80 12.71
N SER A 276 -14.41 28.30 11.92
CA SER A 276 -15.01 29.63 12.14
C SER A 276 -15.72 29.78 13.49
N THR A 277 -16.10 28.67 14.14
CA THR A 277 -16.85 28.64 15.40
C THR A 277 -16.00 28.22 16.60
N GLY A 278 -14.69 28.07 16.44
CA GLY A 278 -13.75 27.62 17.48
C GLY A 278 -12.96 26.37 17.07
N SER A 279 -12.28 25.74 18.03
CA SER A 279 -11.43 24.59 17.79
C SER A 279 -12.00 23.28 18.35
N HIS A 280 -11.76 22.16 17.68
CA HIS A 280 -12.10 20.83 18.20
C HIS A 280 -10.98 19.81 17.92
N PRO A 281 -10.90 18.68 18.65
CA PRO A 281 -9.92 17.62 18.38
C PRO A 281 -10.16 16.93 17.03
N LEU A 282 -9.19 16.13 16.56
CA LEU A 282 -9.34 15.32 15.33
C LEU A 282 -10.57 14.41 15.36
N SER A 283 -10.95 13.91 16.54
CA SER A 283 -12.15 13.11 16.76
C SER A 283 -13.47 13.88 16.56
N GLY A 284 -13.43 15.18 16.30
CA GLY A 284 -14.58 16.00 15.93
C GLY A 284 -14.80 16.14 14.41
N LEU A 285 -13.86 15.69 13.58
CA LEU A 285 -14.00 15.70 12.12
C LEU A 285 -15.20 14.87 11.66
N SER A 286 -15.77 15.18 10.50
CA SER A 286 -16.76 14.30 9.85
C SER A 286 -16.13 12.97 9.44
N GLN A 287 -16.95 11.94 9.24
CA GLN A 287 -16.46 10.61 8.84
C GLN A 287 -15.63 10.63 7.56
N GLY A 288 -16.03 11.41 6.56
CA GLY A 288 -15.27 11.57 5.32
C GLY A 288 -13.94 12.30 5.49
N GLU A 289 -13.90 13.34 6.33
CA GLU A 289 -12.65 14.04 6.66
C GLU A 289 -11.69 13.11 7.41
N ARG A 290 -12.19 12.29 8.35
CA ARG A 290 -11.39 11.31 9.09
C ARG A 290 -10.76 10.28 8.14
N ALA A 291 -11.55 9.73 7.23
CA ALA A 291 -11.05 8.75 6.27
C ALA A 291 -9.93 9.32 5.38
N LEU A 292 -10.07 10.55 4.88
CA LEU A 292 -9.01 11.21 4.11
C LEU A 292 -7.81 11.59 4.96
N LEU A 293 -8.02 12.09 6.18
CA LEU A 293 -6.95 12.40 7.12
C LEU A 293 -6.10 11.14 7.37
N GLN A 294 -6.75 10.03 7.70
CA GLN A 294 -6.07 8.76 7.92
C GLN A 294 -5.32 8.31 6.67
N PHE A 295 -5.97 8.33 5.51
CA PHE A 295 -5.33 7.96 4.25
C PHE A 295 -4.06 8.78 3.99
N TYR A 296 -4.14 10.12 4.05
CA TYR A 296 -2.99 10.99 3.78
C TYR A 296 -1.88 10.84 4.81
N VAL A 297 -2.20 10.95 6.10
CA VAL A 297 -1.20 10.88 7.17
C VAL A 297 -0.48 9.55 7.13
N ARG A 298 -1.22 8.44 7.02
CA ARG A 298 -0.63 7.10 7.00
C ARG A 298 0.16 6.83 5.74
N THR A 299 -0.34 7.26 4.58
CA THR A 299 0.42 7.07 3.34
C THR A 299 1.70 7.87 3.37
N ILE A 300 1.65 9.17 3.64
CA ILE A 300 2.82 10.06 3.53
C ILE A 300 3.88 9.76 4.59
N SER A 301 3.48 9.31 5.78
CA SER A 301 4.42 9.03 6.87
C SER A 301 5.07 7.65 6.78
N HIS A 302 4.49 6.72 6.01
CA HIS A 302 4.93 5.31 5.98
C HIS A 302 5.27 4.79 4.58
N MET A 303 4.97 5.52 3.52
CA MET A 303 5.33 5.13 2.16
C MET A 303 6.84 5.27 1.91
N THR A 304 7.33 4.46 0.99
CA THR A 304 8.64 4.61 0.36
C THR A 304 8.46 5.08 -1.08
N ARG A 305 9.57 5.28 -1.81
CA ARG A 305 9.53 5.59 -3.24
C ARG A 305 8.83 4.51 -4.06
N ASN A 306 8.86 3.26 -3.61
CA ASN A 306 8.31 2.09 -4.31
C ASN A 306 7.16 1.50 -3.48
N THR A 307 5.95 2.05 -3.62
CA THR A 307 4.82 1.73 -2.72
C THR A 307 3.62 1.16 -3.48
N ILE A 308 3.06 0.05 -3.00
CA ILE A 308 1.74 -0.42 -3.40
C ILE A 308 0.74 -0.08 -2.29
N ILE A 309 -0.29 0.69 -2.64
CA ILE A 309 -1.38 1.07 -1.74
C ILE A 309 -2.57 0.18 -2.04
N LEU A 310 -3.04 -0.56 -1.04
CA LEU A 310 -4.18 -1.45 -1.11
C LEU A 310 -5.34 -0.85 -0.30
N ILE A 311 -6.50 -0.66 -0.92
CA ILE A 311 -7.67 -0.08 -0.23
C ILE A 311 -8.88 -0.99 -0.41
N ASP A 312 -9.35 -1.60 0.66
CA ASP A 312 -10.53 -2.44 0.63
C ASP A 312 -11.80 -1.62 0.83
N GLU A 313 -12.80 -1.79 -0.02
CA GLU A 313 -14.07 -1.04 -0.03
C GLU A 313 -13.82 0.48 0.06
N LEU A 314 -13.31 1.06 -1.03
CA LEU A 314 -12.94 2.48 -1.12
C LEU A 314 -14.07 3.40 -0.66
N GLU A 315 -15.30 3.06 -1.01
CA GLU A 315 -16.54 3.79 -0.75
C GLU A 315 -17.10 3.61 0.66
N ASN A 316 -16.57 2.68 1.47
CA ASN A 316 -17.20 2.33 2.74
C ASN A 316 -17.37 3.56 3.64
N HIS A 317 -18.63 3.82 4.01
CA HIS A 317 -19.08 4.99 4.77
C HIS A 317 -18.72 6.38 4.22
N LEU A 318 -18.42 6.50 2.92
CA LEU A 318 -18.15 7.77 2.27
C LEU A 318 -19.37 8.29 1.50
N HIS A 319 -19.80 9.50 1.82
CA HIS A 319 -20.70 10.25 0.94
C HIS A 319 -20.06 10.42 -0.45
N PRO A 320 -20.82 10.41 -1.57
CA PRO A 320 -20.26 10.46 -2.93
C PRO A 320 -19.23 11.56 -3.18
N ARG A 321 -19.43 12.75 -2.59
CA ARG A 321 -18.44 13.85 -2.62
C ARG A 321 -17.07 13.43 -2.05
N TRP A 322 -17.04 12.73 -0.92
CA TRP A 322 -15.79 12.27 -0.29
C TRP A 322 -15.14 11.15 -1.08
N MET A 323 -15.94 10.26 -1.68
CA MET A 323 -15.46 9.22 -2.57
C MET A 323 -14.75 9.82 -3.80
N GLN A 324 -15.33 10.83 -4.44
CA GLN A 324 -14.67 11.56 -5.55
C GLN A 324 -13.35 12.21 -5.10
N ARG A 325 -13.33 12.82 -3.90
CA ARG A 325 -12.11 13.40 -3.33
C ARG A 325 -11.04 12.35 -3.04
N MET A 326 -11.43 11.17 -2.56
CA MET A 326 -10.53 10.05 -2.36
C MET A 326 -9.93 9.57 -3.68
N VAL A 327 -10.75 9.36 -4.72
CA VAL A 327 -10.23 9.00 -6.06
C VAL A 327 -9.25 10.06 -6.58
N ALA A 328 -9.56 11.35 -6.41
CA ALA A 328 -8.66 12.43 -6.79
C ALA A 328 -7.35 12.43 -5.97
N ALA A 329 -7.41 12.10 -4.68
CA ALA A 329 -6.24 11.92 -3.82
C ALA A 329 -5.33 10.81 -4.35
N LEU A 330 -5.91 9.64 -4.67
CA LEU A 330 -5.18 8.50 -5.22
C LEU A 330 -4.49 8.87 -6.53
N LYS A 331 -5.22 9.50 -7.47
CA LYS A 331 -4.66 10.00 -8.74
C LYS A 331 -3.49 10.97 -8.51
N THR A 332 -3.60 11.84 -7.51
CA THR A 332 -2.54 12.79 -7.16
C THR A 332 -1.30 12.09 -6.62
N MET A 333 -1.47 11.03 -5.82
CA MET A 333 -0.36 10.25 -5.26
C MET A 333 0.41 9.48 -6.33
N VAL A 334 -0.29 8.82 -7.25
CA VAL A 334 0.35 8.01 -8.31
C VAL A 334 1.04 8.86 -9.39
N ARG A 335 0.63 10.11 -9.57
CA ARG A 335 1.23 11.05 -10.54
C ARG A 335 2.51 11.73 -10.05
N GLN A 336 2.87 11.59 -8.78
CA GLN A 336 4.01 12.31 -8.23
C GLN A 336 5.32 11.88 -8.92
N PRO A 337 6.05 12.80 -9.58
CA PRO A 337 7.30 12.46 -10.25
C PRO A 337 8.33 11.89 -9.27
N GLY A 338 9.13 10.93 -9.75
CA GLY A 338 10.17 10.29 -8.94
C GLY A 338 9.65 9.34 -7.86
N ARG A 339 8.35 9.01 -7.87
CA ARG A 339 7.74 7.97 -7.01
C ARG A 339 7.08 6.91 -7.89
N HIS A 340 7.20 5.66 -7.48
CA HIS A 340 6.62 4.49 -8.13
C HIS A 340 5.51 3.95 -7.24
N VAL A 341 4.38 4.66 -7.25
CA VAL A 341 3.21 4.32 -6.46
C VAL A 341 2.18 3.63 -7.34
N THR A 342 1.73 2.45 -6.93
CA THR A 342 0.58 1.77 -7.51
C THR A 342 -0.54 1.73 -6.48
N THR A 343 -1.76 2.07 -6.87
CA THR A 343 -2.95 1.88 -6.02
C THR A 343 -3.80 0.74 -6.57
N ILE A 344 -4.18 -0.20 -5.71
CA ILE A 344 -5.17 -1.24 -5.99
C ILE A 344 -6.30 -1.08 -4.98
N PHE A 345 -7.52 -0.86 -5.45
CA PHE A 345 -8.66 -0.69 -4.55
C PHE A 345 -9.85 -1.56 -4.97
N THR A 346 -10.67 -1.91 -3.99
CA THR A 346 -11.87 -2.71 -4.22
C THR A 346 -13.12 -1.86 -4.03
N THR A 347 -14.18 -2.22 -4.75
CA THR A 347 -15.49 -1.59 -4.66
C THR A 347 -16.59 -2.60 -5.00
N HIS A 348 -17.78 -2.37 -4.48
CA HIS A 348 -19.03 -2.97 -4.95
C HIS A 348 -19.95 -1.93 -5.62
N ASN A 349 -19.58 -0.65 -5.58
CA ASN A 349 -20.35 0.45 -6.14
C ASN A 349 -20.04 0.64 -7.63
N MET A 350 -21.03 0.37 -8.49
CA MET A 350 -20.94 0.58 -9.94
C MET A 350 -20.75 2.06 -10.32
N GLU A 351 -21.21 3.02 -9.52
CA GLU A 351 -21.02 4.45 -9.80
C GLU A 351 -19.53 4.86 -9.77
N LEU A 352 -18.70 4.11 -9.02
CA LEU A 352 -17.26 4.31 -9.02
C LEU A 352 -16.64 4.02 -10.39
N MET A 353 -17.22 3.12 -11.20
CA MET A 353 -16.76 2.89 -12.58
C MET A 353 -16.83 4.20 -13.39
N GLY A 354 -17.93 4.94 -13.26
CA GLY A 354 -18.14 6.21 -13.94
C GLY A 354 -17.21 7.32 -13.46
N THR A 355 -16.80 7.29 -12.19
CA THR A 355 -15.81 8.25 -11.65
C THR A 355 -14.38 7.87 -12.01
N PHE A 356 -14.07 6.58 -12.00
CA PHE A 356 -12.76 6.04 -12.32
C PHE A 356 -12.40 6.23 -13.79
N ARG A 357 -13.40 6.09 -14.68
CA ARG A 357 -13.27 6.26 -16.14
C ARG A 357 -12.03 5.56 -16.69
N HIS A 358 -11.93 4.24 -16.49
CA HIS A 358 -10.75 3.46 -16.87
C HIS A 358 -10.37 3.62 -18.35
N ASP A 359 -11.35 3.93 -19.21
CA ASP A 359 -11.26 4.16 -20.65
C ASP A 359 -10.73 5.55 -21.04
N TRP A 360 -10.74 6.52 -20.12
CA TRP A 360 -10.35 7.90 -20.44
C TRP A 360 -8.86 8.13 -20.24
N PRO A 361 -8.11 8.53 -21.28
CA PRO A 361 -6.70 8.85 -21.14
C PRO A 361 -6.46 9.99 -20.14
N GLU A 362 -5.51 9.79 -19.25
CA GLU A 362 -5.15 10.76 -18.22
C GLU A 362 -3.64 10.79 -18.06
N ASP A 363 -3.05 11.98 -18.12
CA ASP A 363 -1.60 12.15 -17.99
C ASP A 363 -1.07 11.53 -16.69
N GLY A 364 0.04 10.81 -16.79
CA GLY A 364 0.68 10.08 -15.69
C GLY A 364 -0.12 8.91 -15.11
N LEU A 365 -1.23 8.48 -15.71
CA LEU A 365 -2.02 7.33 -15.27
C LEU A 365 -2.03 6.18 -16.28
N SER A 366 -1.91 4.96 -15.76
CA SER A 366 -2.32 3.74 -16.45
C SER A 366 -3.40 3.07 -15.60
N LYS A 367 -4.63 3.07 -16.12
CA LYS A 367 -5.82 2.64 -15.38
C LYS A 367 -6.28 1.27 -15.85
N GLY A 368 -6.32 0.33 -14.91
CA GLY A 368 -6.81 -1.03 -15.14
C GLY A 368 -7.99 -1.35 -14.23
N GLY A 369 -8.64 -2.47 -14.49
CA GLY A 369 -9.63 -3.01 -13.58
C GLY A 369 -10.04 -4.42 -13.97
N TYR A 370 -10.61 -5.12 -13.00
CA TYR A 370 -11.09 -6.48 -13.17
C TYR A 370 -12.44 -6.64 -12.49
N MET A 371 -13.37 -7.28 -13.20
CA MET A 371 -14.66 -7.65 -12.65
C MET A 371 -14.61 -9.13 -12.29
N ILE A 372 -14.81 -9.45 -11.00
CA ILE A 372 -14.87 -10.86 -10.58
C ILE A 372 -16.29 -11.36 -10.79
N GLU A 373 -16.54 -11.95 -11.96
CA GLU A 373 -17.78 -12.61 -12.31
C GLU A 373 -17.68 -14.10 -11.97
N HIS A 374 -18.33 -14.54 -10.89
CA HIS A 374 -18.62 -15.95 -10.71
C HIS A 374 -20.13 -16.16 -10.62
N GLU A 375 -20.70 -16.74 -11.66
CA GLU A 375 -21.89 -17.59 -11.52
C GLU A 375 -21.50 -18.76 -10.63
N MET A 376 -22.04 -18.83 -9.42
CA MET A 376 -21.96 -20.07 -8.65
C MET A 376 -22.98 -21.01 -9.27
N ASN A 377 -22.51 -22.03 -9.99
CA ASN A 377 -23.33 -23.20 -10.32
C ASN A 377 -23.71 -23.95 -9.05
#